data_AF-A0A7J9CQQ3-F1
#
_entry.id   AF-A0A7J9CQQ3-F1
#
_cell.length_a   1.000
_cell.length_b   1.000
_cell.length_c   1.000
_cell.angle_alpha   90.00
_cell.angle_beta   90.00
_cell.angle_gamma   90.00
#
_symmetry.space_group_name_H-M   'P 1'
#
loop_
_entity.id
_entity.type
_entity.pdbx_description
1 polymer ?
#
loop_
_entity_poly.entity_id
_entity_poly.type
_entity_poly.pdbx_seq_one_letter_code
_entity_poly.pdbx_strand_id
1 'polypeptide(L)'
;MASKLIASHREGAEIYHGTTLCKQKTQELLDHFHLPKGLMPLSHINEFGYNKITGFIWLNQEKTVKYLFKELGLTSYGAEITAFIGDRQLKKLTGVKSKEMMIWITLSDISVDDTKVPSKICFANSMGLSKSYPVIAVEDEPKEMK
;
A
#
# COMPACT_ATOMS: atom_id res chain seq x y z
N MET A 1 4.84 23.30 2.20
CA MET A 1 5.74 22.85 3.29
C MET A 1 5.81 21.32 3.42
N ALA A 2 4.72 20.57 3.19
CA ALA A 2 4.74 19.09 3.19
C ALA A 2 5.73 18.47 2.18
N SER A 3 6.00 19.12 1.04
CA SER A 3 6.94 18.62 0.03
C SER A 3 8.40 18.57 0.48
N LYS A 4 8.83 19.47 1.39
CA LYS A 4 10.22 19.46 1.92
C LYS A 4 10.47 18.29 2.87
N LEU A 5 9.47 17.90 3.67
CA LEU A 5 9.57 16.78 4.61
C LEU A 5 9.59 15.43 3.88
N ILE A 6 8.79 15.27 2.81
CA ILE A 6 8.83 14.05 1.99
C ILE A 6 10.17 13.94 1.26
N ALA A 7 10.72 15.05 0.76
CA ALA A 7 12.03 15.06 0.10
C ALA A 7 13.17 14.61 1.04
N SER A 8 13.18 15.06 2.30
CA SER A 8 14.20 14.61 3.28
C SER A 8 14.12 13.12 3.58
N HIS A 9 12.94 12.50 3.48
CA HIS A 9 12.81 11.04 3.65
C HIS A 9 13.30 10.25 2.44
N ARG A 10 13.51 10.88 1.28
CA ARG A 10 14.10 10.21 0.10
C ARG A 10 15.63 10.24 0.10
N GLU A 11 16.26 11.08 0.93
CA GLU A 11 17.72 11.12 1.03
C GLU A 11 18.28 9.80 1.59
N GLY A 12 19.26 9.23 0.89
CA GLY A 12 19.87 7.95 1.26
C GLY A 12 18.98 6.72 1.03
N ALA A 13 17.84 6.89 0.35
CA ALA A 13 16.96 5.78 0.02
C ALA A 13 17.53 4.91 -1.11
N GLU A 14 17.24 3.61 -1.06
CA GLU A 14 17.48 2.70 -2.16
C GLU A 14 16.36 2.87 -3.19
N ILE A 15 16.72 3.23 -4.42
CA ILE A 15 15.78 3.46 -5.52
C ILE A 15 16.00 2.38 -6.56
N TYR A 16 14.91 1.73 -6.93
CA TYR A 16 14.85 0.69 -7.93
C TYR A 16 13.97 1.15 -9.08
N HIS A 17 14.37 0.77 -10.30
CA HIS A 17 13.63 1.08 -11.51
C HIS A 17 13.28 -0.18 -12.28
N GLY A 18 12.20 -0.10 -13.05
CA GLY A 18 11.73 -1.18 -13.92
C GLY A 18 10.77 -2.14 -13.21
N THR A 19 9.73 -2.54 -13.94
CA THR A 19 8.55 -3.23 -13.38
C THR A 19 8.90 -4.51 -12.66
N THR A 20 9.76 -5.36 -13.23
CA THR A 20 10.15 -6.63 -12.63
C THR A 20 10.90 -6.45 -11.31
N LEU A 21 11.89 -5.55 -11.29
CA LEU A 21 12.73 -5.32 -10.11
C LEU A 21 11.94 -4.61 -9.00
N CYS A 22 11.12 -3.60 -9.35
CA CYS A 22 10.26 -2.91 -8.41
C CYS A 22 9.25 -3.87 -7.78
N LYS A 23 8.64 -4.74 -8.60
CA LYS A 23 7.71 -5.77 -8.12
C LYS A 23 8.40 -6.70 -7.14
N GLN A 24 9.57 -7.24 -7.50
CA GLN A 24 10.33 -8.11 -6.62
C GLN A 24 10.68 -7.43 -5.29
N LYS A 25 11.27 -6.22 -5.34
CA LYS A 25 11.73 -5.51 -4.13
C LYS A 25 10.59 -5.12 -3.19
N THR A 26 9.45 -4.73 -3.74
CA THR A 26 8.26 -4.44 -2.92
C THR A 26 7.75 -5.70 -2.23
N GLN A 27 7.71 -6.84 -2.94
CA GLN A 27 7.27 -8.12 -2.39
C GLN A 27 8.22 -8.64 -1.29
N GLU A 28 9.53 -8.52 -1.50
CA GLU A 28 10.55 -8.80 -0.46
C GLU A 28 10.34 -7.93 0.78
N LEU A 29 10.03 -6.64 0.58
CA LEU A 29 9.81 -5.71 1.68
C LEU A 29 8.53 -6.02 2.46
N LEU A 30 7.42 -6.30 1.76
CA LEU A 30 6.17 -6.69 2.41
C LEU A 30 6.35 -7.97 3.24
N ASP A 31 7.03 -8.96 2.68
CA ASP A 31 7.35 -10.22 3.38
C ASP A 31 8.20 -9.98 4.64
N HIS A 32 9.25 -9.15 4.52
CA HIS A 32 10.14 -8.80 5.64
C HIS A 32 9.40 -8.14 6.81
N PHE A 33 8.37 -7.35 6.53
CA PHE A 33 7.53 -6.68 7.53
C PHE A 33 6.22 -7.43 7.82
N HIS A 34 6.11 -8.70 7.42
CA HIS A 34 4.94 -9.55 7.68
C HIS A 34 3.61 -8.95 7.18
N LEU A 35 3.66 -8.25 6.05
CA LEU A 35 2.50 -7.70 5.35
C LEU A 35 2.09 -8.63 4.19
N PRO A 36 0.79 -8.82 3.95
CA PRO A 36 0.29 -9.62 2.85
C PRO A 36 0.80 -9.13 1.49
N LYS A 37 1.30 -10.05 0.68
CA LYS A 37 1.89 -9.77 -0.64
C LYS A 37 0.93 -9.12 -1.63
N GLY A 38 -0.37 -9.43 -1.53
CA GLY A 38 -1.39 -8.87 -2.42
C GLY A 38 -1.92 -7.48 -2.02
N LEU A 39 -1.41 -6.87 -0.94
CA LEU A 39 -1.76 -5.50 -0.53
C LEU A 39 -1.56 -4.45 -1.62
N MET A 40 -0.57 -4.67 -2.46
CA MET A 40 -0.18 -3.75 -3.51
C MET A 40 -0.08 -4.54 -4.82
N PRO A 41 -1.11 -4.48 -5.68
CA PRO A 41 -1.05 -5.11 -6.99
C PRO A 41 -0.15 -4.27 -7.90
N LEU A 42 1.07 -4.77 -8.15
CA LEU A 42 2.18 -4.00 -8.74
C LEU A 42 2.23 -4.10 -10.28
N SER A 43 1.11 -3.93 -10.99
CA SER A 43 1.03 -4.20 -12.44
C SER A 43 1.88 -3.24 -13.30
N HIS A 44 1.97 -1.97 -12.91
CA HIS A 44 2.51 -0.89 -13.77
C HIS A 44 3.50 0.01 -13.01
N ILE A 45 4.36 -0.58 -12.18
CA ILE A 45 5.32 0.16 -11.35
C ILE A 45 6.59 0.43 -12.13
N ASN A 46 7.03 1.68 -12.12
CA ASN A 46 8.24 2.11 -12.81
C ASN A 46 9.37 2.44 -11.84
N GLU A 47 9.02 2.86 -10.63
CA GLU A 47 9.98 3.21 -9.59
C GLU A 47 9.48 2.73 -8.23
N PHE A 48 10.40 2.18 -7.44
CA PHE A 48 10.19 1.86 -6.05
C PHE A 48 11.35 2.41 -5.23
N GLY A 49 11.03 3.15 -4.17
CA GLY A 49 12.02 3.68 -3.26
C GLY A 49 11.77 3.23 -1.83
N TYR A 50 12.86 2.94 -1.12
CA TYR A 50 12.82 2.56 0.28
C TYR A 50 13.95 3.21 1.06
N ASN A 51 13.59 3.97 2.10
CA ASN A 51 14.53 4.49 3.08
C ASN A 51 14.55 3.60 4.32
N LYS A 52 15.58 2.77 4.44
CA LYS A 52 15.81 1.87 5.58
C LYS A 52 15.87 2.57 6.94
N ILE A 53 16.35 3.81 6.99
CA ILE A 53 16.54 4.56 8.25
C ILE A 53 15.19 5.04 8.79
N THR A 54 14.31 5.52 7.91
CA THR A 54 13.04 6.15 8.31
C THR A 54 11.84 5.22 8.14
N GLY A 55 12.00 4.10 7.44
CA GLY A 55 10.89 3.24 7.02
C GLY A 55 10.03 3.86 5.93
N PHE A 56 10.45 4.97 5.31
CA PHE A 56 9.66 5.62 4.26
C PHE A 56 9.76 4.83 2.95
N ILE A 57 8.61 4.58 2.32
CA ILE A 57 8.50 3.94 1.02
C ILE A 57 7.71 4.81 0.05
N TRP A 58 8.06 4.73 -1.22
CA TRP A 58 7.21 5.23 -2.29
C TRP A 58 7.21 4.31 -3.50
N LEU A 59 6.09 4.30 -4.21
CA LEU A 59 5.87 3.58 -5.45
C LEU A 59 5.37 4.58 -6.47
N ASN A 60 5.95 4.54 -7.67
CA ASN A 60 5.52 5.36 -8.79
C ASN A 60 5.01 4.44 -9.93
N GLN A 61 3.81 4.71 -10.39
CA GLN A 61 3.09 3.97 -11.43
C GLN A 61 2.85 4.85 -12.64
N GLU A 62 2.80 4.25 -13.82
CA GLU A 62 2.53 4.98 -15.07
C GLU A 62 1.19 5.69 -15.08
N LYS A 63 0.21 5.09 -14.40
CA LYS A 63 -1.17 5.56 -14.37
C LYS A 63 -1.83 5.15 -13.07
N THR A 64 -2.92 5.84 -12.75
CA THR A 64 -3.82 5.38 -11.68
C THR A 64 -4.55 4.12 -12.14
N VAL A 65 -4.56 3.09 -11.31
CA VAL A 65 -5.19 1.79 -11.58
C VAL A 65 -6.27 1.53 -10.55
N LYS A 66 -7.37 0.93 -10.97
CA LYS A 66 -8.45 0.52 -10.08
C LYS A 66 -8.52 -1.00 -10.04
N TYR A 67 -8.64 -1.54 -8.84
CA TYR A 67 -8.75 -2.96 -8.58
C TYR A 67 -10.07 -3.26 -7.89
N LEU A 68 -10.77 -4.26 -8.37
CA LEU A 68 -11.94 -4.81 -7.70
C LEU A 68 -11.50 -6.00 -6.86
N PHE A 69 -11.43 -5.78 -5.54
CA PHE A 69 -11.25 -6.83 -4.55
C PHE A 69 -12.60 -7.47 -4.22
N LYS A 70 -12.60 -8.77 -3.95
CA LYS A 70 -13.82 -9.51 -3.63
C LYS A 70 -14.47 -9.02 -2.34
N GLU A 71 -13.67 -8.76 -1.30
CA GLU A 71 -14.18 -8.31 0.00
C GLU A 71 -14.04 -6.80 0.25
N LEU A 72 -12.95 -6.18 -0.24
CA LEU A 72 -12.73 -4.74 -0.07
C LEU A 72 -13.50 -3.88 -1.08
N GLY A 73 -14.00 -4.49 -2.15
CA GLY A 73 -14.65 -3.78 -3.24
C GLY A 73 -13.67 -2.99 -4.10
N LEU A 74 -14.15 -1.89 -4.69
CA LEU A 74 -13.38 -1.12 -5.65
C LEU A 74 -12.35 -0.22 -4.95
N THR A 75 -11.07 -0.44 -5.22
CA THR A 75 -9.96 0.32 -4.64
C THR A 75 -9.11 0.94 -5.74
N SER A 76 -8.79 2.22 -5.62
CA SER A 76 -7.99 3.00 -6.55
C SER A 76 -6.58 3.18 -5.98
N TYR A 77 -5.59 2.90 -6.81
CA TYR A 77 -4.17 3.10 -6.56
C TYR A 77 -3.68 4.20 -7.51
N GLY A 78 -3.22 5.31 -6.93
CA GLY A 78 -2.76 6.50 -7.65
C GLY A 78 -1.40 6.30 -8.29
N ALA A 79 -1.01 7.26 -9.13
CA ALA A 79 0.30 7.26 -9.79
C ALA A 79 1.45 7.31 -8.77
N GLU A 80 1.32 8.09 -7.70
CA GLU A 80 2.29 8.10 -6.59
C GLU A 80 1.61 7.57 -5.32
N ILE A 81 2.21 6.55 -4.71
CA ILE A 81 1.80 5.98 -3.43
C ILE A 81 2.97 6.13 -2.47
N THR A 82 2.73 6.67 -1.28
CA THR A 82 3.76 6.79 -0.24
C THR A 82 3.23 6.31 1.10
N ALA A 83 4.11 5.74 1.93
CA ALA A 83 3.78 5.30 3.28
C ALA A 83 5.04 5.20 4.14
N PHE A 84 4.85 5.02 5.45
CA PHE A 84 5.89 4.54 6.37
C PHE A 84 5.58 3.09 6.72
N ILE A 85 6.51 2.20 6.40
CA ILE A 85 6.41 0.77 6.71
C ILE A 85 7.00 0.48 8.09
N GLY A 86 6.37 -0.44 8.80
CA GLY A 86 6.90 -1.06 10.01
C GLY A 86 6.34 -2.47 10.13
N ASP A 87 6.73 -3.17 11.18
CA ASP A 87 6.26 -4.54 11.40
C ASP A 87 4.73 -4.59 11.39
N ARG A 88 4.19 -5.35 10.44
CA ARG A 88 2.76 -5.60 10.20
C ARG A 88 1.92 -4.34 9.96
N GLN A 89 2.53 -3.22 9.60
CA GLN A 89 1.80 -1.96 9.44
C GLN A 89 2.35 -1.06 8.32
N LEU A 90 1.45 -0.31 7.71
CA LEU A 90 1.73 0.85 6.87
C LEU A 90 1.04 2.07 7.49
N LYS A 91 1.77 3.15 7.71
CA LYS A 91 1.25 4.38 8.32
C LYS A 91 1.39 5.56 7.37
N LYS A 92 0.48 6.54 7.54
CA LYS A 92 0.42 7.74 6.67
C LYS A 92 0.43 7.39 5.18
N LEU A 93 -0.26 6.31 4.83
CA LEU A 93 -0.50 5.89 3.46
C LEU A 93 -1.17 7.01 2.68
N THR A 94 -0.70 7.21 1.47
CA THR A 94 -1.25 8.17 0.50
C THR A 94 -1.35 7.51 -0.86
N GLY A 95 -2.18 8.08 -1.74
CA GLY A 95 -2.36 7.54 -3.09
C GLY A 95 -3.31 6.35 -3.19
N VAL A 96 -3.82 5.82 -2.07
CA VAL A 96 -4.79 4.71 -2.08
C VAL A 96 -6.16 5.18 -1.60
N LYS A 97 -7.22 4.83 -2.35
CA LYS A 97 -8.60 5.14 -1.99
C LYS A 97 -9.49 3.92 -2.14
N SER A 98 -10.34 3.62 -1.17
CA SER A 98 -11.42 2.64 -1.31
C SER A 98 -12.71 3.35 -1.70
N LYS A 99 -13.54 2.69 -2.51
CA LYS A 99 -14.89 3.15 -2.81
C LYS A 99 -15.85 2.51 -1.82
N GLU A 100 -16.38 3.34 -0.93
CA GLU A 100 -17.42 2.91 -0.01
C GLU A 100 -18.75 3.50 -0.46
N MET A 101 -19.73 2.62 -0.71
CA MET A 101 -21.01 3.01 -1.31
C MET A 101 -20.79 3.76 -2.63
N MET A 102 -20.98 5.09 -2.64
CA MET A 102 -20.78 5.96 -3.80
C MET A 102 -19.62 6.94 -3.64
N ILE A 103 -18.91 6.93 -2.50
CA ILE A 103 -17.89 7.93 -2.15
C ILE A 103 -16.50 7.28 -2.14
N TRP A 104 -15.51 8.01 -2.64
CA TRP A 104 -14.11 7.61 -2.53
C TRP A 104 -13.52 8.09 -1.22
N ILE A 105 -13.02 7.16 -0.42
CA ILE A 105 -12.43 7.42 0.89
C ILE A 105 -10.92 7.16 0.81
N THR A 106 -10.12 8.09 1.30
CA THR A 106 -8.66 7.96 1.40
C THR A 106 -8.26 7.07 2.57
N LEU A 107 -7.49 6.03 2.27
CA LEU A 107 -6.90 5.17 3.29
C LEU A 107 -5.64 5.84 3.84
N SER A 108 -5.47 5.82 5.16
CA SER A 108 -4.34 6.43 5.85
C SER A 108 -3.44 5.42 6.51
N ASP A 109 -3.96 4.29 6.99
CA ASP A 109 -3.16 3.31 7.71
C ASP A 109 -3.67 1.89 7.40
N ILE A 110 -2.75 0.95 7.37
CA ILE A 110 -3.02 -0.48 7.20
C ILE A 110 -2.27 -1.21 8.31
N SER A 111 -2.91 -2.20 8.93
CA SER A 111 -2.28 -3.01 9.98
C SER A 111 -2.77 -4.45 9.92
N VAL A 112 -1.93 -5.39 10.32
CA VAL A 112 -2.28 -6.80 10.45
C VAL A 112 -2.29 -7.19 11.91
N ASP A 113 -3.42 -7.71 12.36
CA ASP A 113 -3.62 -8.28 13.68
C ASP A 113 -3.57 -9.81 13.56
N ASP A 114 -2.46 -10.39 13.99
CA ASP A 114 -2.23 -11.83 14.01
C ASP A 114 -2.65 -12.49 15.34
N THR A 115 -3.06 -11.71 16.34
CA THR A 115 -3.51 -12.24 17.64
C THR A 115 -4.84 -12.98 17.53
N LYS A 116 -5.57 -12.77 16.42
CA LYS A 116 -6.85 -13.39 16.11
C LYS A 116 -6.67 -14.53 15.12
N VAL A 117 -7.50 -15.57 15.24
CA VAL A 117 -7.59 -16.67 14.27
C VAL A 117 -8.99 -16.67 13.63
N PRO A 118 -9.10 -16.47 12.30
CA PRO A 118 -8.03 -16.13 11.37
C PRO A 118 -7.48 -14.71 11.59
N SER A 119 -6.23 -14.48 11.18
CA SER A 119 -5.58 -13.17 11.22
C SER A 119 -6.37 -12.16 10.39
N LYS A 120 -6.40 -10.91 10.85
CA LYS A 120 -7.18 -9.85 10.23
C LYS A 120 -6.29 -8.72 9.75
N ILE A 121 -6.61 -8.16 8.59
CA ILE A 121 -6.04 -6.92 8.09
C ILE A 121 -7.05 -5.79 8.34
N CYS A 122 -6.56 -4.66 8.84
CA CYS A 122 -7.35 -3.49 9.19
C CYS A 122 -6.91 -2.30 8.33
N PHE A 123 -7.89 -1.64 7.70
CA PHE A 123 -7.71 -0.43 6.90
C PHE A 123 -8.37 0.73 7.63
N ALA A 124 -7.57 1.74 7.99
CA ALA A 124 -8.05 2.98 8.56
C ALA A 124 -8.07 4.08 7.50
N ASN A 125 -9.02 4.99 7.63
CA ASN A 125 -9.11 6.19 6.81
C ASN A 125 -8.71 7.44 7.59
N SER A 126 -8.47 8.53 6.85
CA SER A 126 -8.08 9.82 7.43
C SER A 126 -9.16 10.48 8.30
N MET A 127 -10.36 9.91 8.37
CA MET A 127 -11.47 10.38 9.22
C MET A 127 -11.55 9.60 10.54
N GLY A 128 -10.62 8.67 10.80
CA GLY A 128 -10.57 7.88 12.04
C GLY A 128 -11.50 6.66 12.05
N LEU A 129 -12.15 6.33 10.93
CA LEU A 129 -12.89 5.07 10.80
C LEU A 129 -11.95 3.98 10.29
N SER A 130 -12.19 2.75 10.74
CA SER A 130 -11.45 1.59 10.26
C SER A 130 -12.37 0.40 9.99
N LYS A 131 -11.93 -0.46 9.07
CA LYS A 131 -12.60 -1.73 8.76
C LYS A 131 -11.57 -2.84 8.72
N SER A 132 -11.97 -4.00 9.22
CA SER A 132 -11.12 -5.18 9.24
C SER A 132 -11.71 -6.31 8.41
N TYR A 133 -10.83 -7.01 7.71
CA TYR A 133 -11.13 -8.14 6.84
C TYR A 133 -10.20 -9.30 7.20
N PRO A 134 -10.56 -10.55 6.93
CA PRO A 134 -9.61 -11.66 6.89
C PRO A 134 -8.40 -11.33 6.00
N VAL A 135 -7.18 -11.74 6.38
CA VAL A 135 -5.97 -11.48 5.57
C VAL A 135 -6.10 -11.99 4.13
N ILE A 136 -6.77 -13.12 3.92
CA ILE A 136 -7.00 -13.70 2.59
C ILE A 136 -7.70 -12.73 1.61
N ALA A 137 -8.47 -11.76 2.13
CA ALA A 137 -9.16 -10.74 1.34
C ALA A 137 -8.26 -9.91 0.41
N VAL A 138 -6.98 -9.78 0.77
CA VAL A 138 -5.97 -9.08 -0.03
C VAL A 138 -5.01 -10.02 -0.74
N GLU A 139 -5.02 -11.33 -0.45
CA GLU A 139 -4.12 -12.29 -1.09
C GLU A 139 -4.68 -12.82 -2.42
N ASP A 140 -6.00 -12.81 -2.58
CA ASP A 140 -6.64 -13.06 -3.87
C ASP A 140 -6.19 -12.02 -4.90
N GLU A 141 -5.82 -12.45 -6.11
CA GLU A 141 -5.48 -11.54 -7.20
C GLU A 141 -6.70 -10.68 -7.57
N PRO A 142 -6.67 -9.36 -7.34
CA PRO A 142 -7.82 -8.52 -7.59
C PRO A 142 -7.96 -8.25 -9.09
N LYS A 143 -9.20 -8.06 -9.54
CA LYS A 143 -9.46 -7.79 -10.96
C LYS A 143 -9.10 -6.34 -11.29
N GLU A 144 -8.09 -6.15 -12.15
CA GLU A 144 -7.78 -4.84 -12.72
C GLU A 144 -8.96 -4.34 -13.57
N MET A 145 -9.44 -3.14 -13.26
CA MET A 145 -10.48 -2.46 -14.01
C MET A 145 -9.85 -1.48 -14.99
N LYS A 146 -10.23 -1.60 -16.27
CA LYS A 146 -9.83 -0.69 -17.35
C LYS A 146 -10.44 0.70 -17.17
#